data_AF-A0AAV8X951-F1
#
_entry.id   AF-A0AAV8X951-F1
#
_cell.length_a   1.000
_cell.length_b   1.000
_cell.length_c   1.000
_cell.angle_alpha   90.00
_cell.angle_beta   90.00
_cell.angle_gamma   90.00
#
_symmetry.space_group_name_H-M   'P 1'
#
loop_
_entity.id
_entity.type
_entity.pdbx_description
1 polymer ?
#
loop_
_entity_poly.entity_id
_entity_poly.type
_entity_poly.pdbx_seq_one_letter_code
_entity_poly.pdbx_strand_id
1 'polypeptide(L)'
;MYSLYLEDCKENGLKNEDIAKDWLYLQIFNFEYNYSFKSPDNDTCDMCDKYQLQLQEADSLESRMELQKEYDQHLSEANNRYKIKSEDKRKTRENLLQEKVVMIDLQ
;
A
#
# COMPACT_ATOMS: atom_id res chain seq x y z
N MET A 1 -10.05 13.14 7.47
CA MET A 1 -11.02 12.64 8.47
C MET A 1 -11.98 13.75 8.86
N TYR A 2 -11.54 14.78 9.60
CA TYR A 2 -12.45 15.85 10.02
C TYR A 2 -13.11 16.63 8.87
N SER A 3 -12.40 16.89 7.77
CA SER A 3 -13.00 17.53 6.58
C SER A 3 -14.16 16.74 5.98
N LEU A 4 -14.00 15.42 5.84
CA LEU A 4 -15.04 14.51 5.34
C LEU A 4 -16.22 14.42 6.31
N TYR A 5 -15.94 14.43 7.62
CA TYR A 5 -16.98 14.52 8.65
C TYR A 5 -17.82 15.80 8.50
N LEU A 6 -17.19 16.96 8.21
CA LEU A 6 -17.92 18.20 7.96
C LEU A 6 -18.76 18.15 6.68
N GLU A 7 -18.28 17.47 5.64
CA GLU A 7 -19.04 17.26 4.39
C GLU A 7 -20.26 16.38 4.65
N ASP A 8 -20.09 15.23 5.29
CA ASP A 8 -21.17 14.33 5.69
C ASP A 8 -22.20 15.04 6.60
N CYS A 9 -21.74 15.88 7.53
CA CYS A 9 -22.64 16.67 8.37
C CYS A 9 -23.49 17.66 7.57
N LYS A 10 -22.92 18.28 6.53
CA LYS A 10 -23.67 19.18 5.64
C LYS A 10 -24.66 18.41 4.77
N GLU A 11 -24.27 17.25 4.24
CA GLU A 11 -25.13 16.40 3.42
C GLU A 11 -26.33 15.88 4.21
N ASN A 12 -26.14 15.54 5.48
CA ASN A 12 -27.21 15.10 6.39
C ASN A 12 -28.01 16.27 7.01
N GLY A 13 -27.70 17.52 6.66
CA GLY A 13 -28.45 18.70 7.14
C GLY A 13 -28.29 18.99 8.63
N LEU A 14 -27.18 18.58 9.24
CA LEU A 14 -26.89 18.86 10.65
C LEU A 14 -26.66 20.36 10.87
N LYS A 15 -27.14 20.88 12.01
CA LYS A 15 -26.92 22.27 12.40
C LYS A 15 -25.51 22.42 12.94
N ASN A 16 -24.91 23.60 12.78
CA ASN A 16 -23.56 23.89 13.27
C ASN A 16 -23.37 23.67 14.78
N GLU A 17 -24.45 23.76 15.57
CA GLU A 17 -24.44 23.50 17.02
C GLU A 17 -24.22 22.03 17.36
N ASP A 18 -24.65 21.13 16.47
CA ASP A 18 -24.56 19.67 16.62
C ASP A 18 -23.26 19.10 16.03
N ILE A 19 -22.44 19.95 15.38
CA ILE A 19 -21.15 19.55 14.79
C ILE A 19 -20.06 19.64 15.86
N ALA A 20 -19.37 18.52 16.07
CA ALA A 20 -18.25 18.45 16.99
C ALA A 20 -17.13 19.40 16.55
N LYS A 21 -16.54 20.11 17.52
CA LYS A 21 -15.37 20.96 17.25
C LYS A 21 -14.16 20.10 16.88
N ASP A 22 -13.31 20.62 16.00
CA ASP A 22 -12.09 19.96 15.51
C ASP A 22 -11.25 19.35 16.63
N TRP A 23 -10.96 20.11 17.69
CA TRP A 23 -10.15 19.62 18.81
C TRP A 23 -10.76 18.39 19.50
N LEU A 24 -12.08 18.35 19.65
CA LEU A 24 -12.78 17.24 20.30
C LEU A 24 -12.82 16.02 19.38
N TYR A 25 -13.05 16.25 18.09
CA TYR A 25 -12.98 15.21 17.07
C TYR A 25 -11.59 14.57 17.05
N LEU A 26 -10.52 15.37 16.99
CA LEU A 26 -9.15 14.88 16.99
C LEU A 26 -8.84 14.11 18.28
N GLN A 27 -9.26 14.62 19.45
CA GLN A 27 -9.06 13.94 20.73
C GLN A 27 -9.66 12.53 20.71
N ILE A 28 -10.90 12.38 20.25
CA ILE A 28 -11.60 11.10 20.22
C ILE A 28 -10.96 10.19 19.15
N PHE A 29 -10.98 10.61 17.89
CA PHE A 29 -10.64 9.71 16.79
C PHE A 29 -9.13 9.43 16.69
N ASN A 30 -8.27 10.42 16.92
CA ASN A 30 -6.83 10.23 16.72
C ASN A 30 -6.09 9.81 17.99
N PHE A 31 -6.55 10.22 19.18
CA PHE A 31 -5.81 9.95 20.43
C PHE A 31 -6.47 8.90 21.31
N GLU A 32 -7.79 8.89 21.43
CA GLU A 32 -8.50 7.89 22.25
C GLU A 32 -8.63 6.56 21.49
N TYR A 33 -9.16 6.58 20.27
CA TYR A 33 -9.35 5.37 19.47
C TYR A 33 -8.22 5.10 18.48
N ASN A 34 -7.36 6.08 18.23
CA ASN A 34 -6.24 5.99 17.28
C ASN A 34 -6.66 5.47 15.89
N TYR A 35 -7.82 5.91 15.43
CA TYR A 35 -8.30 5.65 14.08
C TYR A 35 -7.45 6.42 13.07
N SER A 36 -6.79 5.66 12.21
CA SER A 36 -6.05 6.16 11.08
C SER A 36 -6.41 5.35 9.85
N PHE A 37 -6.38 5.98 8.67
CA PHE A 37 -6.44 5.23 7.43
C PHE A 37 -5.12 4.49 7.27
N LYS A 38 -5.18 3.17 7.11
CA LYS A 38 -4.01 2.40 6.69
C LYS A 38 -3.54 2.98 5.36
N SER A 39 -2.25 3.30 5.26
CA SER A 39 -1.67 3.62 3.96
C SER A 39 -1.99 2.47 2.98
N PRO A 40 -2.30 2.77 1.72
CA PRO A 40 -2.41 1.73 0.70
C PRO A 40 -1.18 0.84 0.78
N ASP A 41 -1.41 -0.44 1.04
CA ASP A 41 -0.35 -1.44 1.01
C ASP A 41 -0.18 -1.89 -0.45
N ASN A 42 0.98 -2.42 -0.79
CA ASN A 42 1.10 -3.05 -2.10
C ASN A 42 0.27 -4.33 -2.08
N ASP A 43 -0.64 -4.49 -3.03
CA ASP A 43 -1.37 -5.75 -3.21
C ASP A 43 -0.36 -6.88 -3.43
N THR A 44 -0.57 -8.00 -2.73
CA THR A 44 0.17 -9.23 -2.99
C THR A 44 -0.31 -9.79 -4.33
N CYS A 45 0.63 -10.32 -5.13
CA CYS A 45 0.26 -11.04 -6.34
C CYS A 45 -0.16 -12.48 -5.99
N ASP A 46 -0.85 -13.15 -6.91
CA ASP A 46 -1.30 -14.55 -6.74
C ASP A 46 -0.16 -15.50 -6.32
N MET A 47 1.07 -15.22 -6.77
CA MET A 47 2.24 -16.02 -6.40
C MET A 47 2.66 -15.79 -4.94
N CYS A 48 2.60 -14.54 -4.45
CA CYS A 48 2.85 -14.25 -3.03
C CYS A 48 1.84 -14.95 -2.14
N ASP A 49 0.55 -14.87 -2.50
CA ASP A 49 -0.52 -15.52 -1.75
C ASP A 49 -0.35 -17.05 -1.75
N LYS A 50 -0.03 -17.63 -2.91
CA LYS A 50 0.28 -19.06 -3.03
C LYS A 50 1.44 -19.48 -2.13
N TYR A 51 2.57 -18.75 -2.15
CA TYR A 51 3.72 -19.10 -1.31
C TYR A 51 3.39 -18.98 0.18
N GLN A 52 2.63 -17.96 0.59
CA GLN A 52 2.21 -17.79 1.98
C GLN A 52 1.32 -18.95 2.45
N LEU A 53 0.35 -19.37 1.62
CA LEU A 53 -0.49 -20.53 1.92
C LEU A 53 0.35 -21.81 2.02
N GLN A 54 1.24 -22.06 1.05
CA GLN A 54 2.11 -23.24 1.05
C GLN A 54 3.07 -23.27 2.24
N LEU A 55 3.59 -22.13 2.68
CA LEU A 55 4.45 -22.03 3.87
C LEU A 55 3.69 -22.34 5.16
N GLN A 56 2.42 -21.94 5.24
CA GLN A 56 1.53 -22.25 6.36
C GLN A 56 1.16 -23.73 6.41
N GLU A 57 0.90 -24.34 5.24
CA GLU A 57 0.50 -25.75 5.11
C GLU A 57 1.67 -26.73 5.03
N ALA A 58 2.92 -26.26 5.01
CA ALA A 58 4.09 -27.14 4.88
C ALA A 58 4.23 -28.10 6.08
N ASP A 59 4.14 -29.40 5.80
CA ASP A 59 4.24 -30.48 6.79
C ASP A 59 5.66 -30.74 7.30
N SER A 60 6.68 -30.38 6.52
CA SER A 60 8.09 -30.65 6.83
C SER A 60 8.95 -29.39 6.83
N LEU A 61 9.98 -29.39 7.69
CA LEU A 61 10.94 -28.28 7.80
C LEU A 61 11.70 -28.06 6.48
N GLU A 62 12.08 -29.15 5.80
CA GLU A 62 12.82 -29.10 4.53
C GLU A 62 11.96 -28.49 3.41
N SER A 63 10.68 -28.88 3.30
CA SER A 63 9.75 -28.28 2.34
C SER A 63 9.53 -26.80 2.64
N ARG A 64 9.41 -26.42 3.91
CA ARG A 64 9.27 -25.01 4.31
C ARG A 64 10.51 -24.19 3.94
N MET A 65 11.72 -24.75 4.09
CA MET A 65 12.95 -24.06 3.72
C MET A 65 13.07 -23.82 2.21
N GLU A 66 12.72 -24.81 1.38
CA GLU A 66 12.76 -24.61 -0.08
C GLU A 66 11.69 -23.60 -0.54
N LEU A 67 10.46 -23.69 -0.02
CA LEU A 67 9.39 -22.72 -0.29
C LEU A 67 9.77 -21.31 0.15
N GLN A 68 10.44 -21.17 1.30
CA GLN A 68 10.90 -19.86 1.78
C GLN A 68 11.95 -19.28 0.84
N LYS A 69 12.88 -20.10 0.36
CA LYS A 69 13.91 -19.69 -0.60
C LYS A 69 13.30 -19.25 -1.94
N GLU A 70 12.32 -19.99 -2.45
CA GLU A 70 11.59 -19.61 -3.67
C GLU A 70 10.83 -18.28 -3.48
N TYR A 71 10.17 -18.12 -2.32
CA TYR A 71 9.47 -16.88 -1.98
C TYR A 71 10.42 -15.68 -1.86
N ASP A 72 11.56 -15.86 -1.19
CA ASP A 72 12.60 -14.81 -1.06
C ASP A 72 13.18 -14.41 -2.43
N GLN A 73 13.38 -15.39 -3.33
CA GLN A 73 13.81 -15.11 -4.69
C GLN A 73 12.76 -14.29 -5.44
N HIS A 74 11.48 -14.66 -5.35
CA HIS A 74 10.38 -13.91 -5.96
C HIS A 74 10.33 -12.45 -5.48
N LEU A 75 10.45 -12.23 -4.16
CA LEU A 75 10.50 -10.89 -3.58
C LEU A 75 11.73 -10.11 -4.03
N SER A 76 12.89 -10.75 -4.13
CA SER A 76 14.12 -10.13 -4.63
C SER A 76 13.97 -9.66 -6.07
N GLU A 77 13.39 -10.50 -6.95
CA GLU A 77 13.13 -10.15 -8.34
C GLU A 77 12.13 -8.99 -8.47
N ALA A 78 11.05 -9.02 -7.69
CA ALA A 78 10.06 -7.93 -7.67
C ALA A 78 10.72 -6.61 -7.25
N ASN A 79 11.48 -6.61 -6.16
CA ASN A 79 12.21 -5.44 -5.68
C ASN A 79 13.21 -4.91 -6.72
N ASN A 80 13.91 -5.81 -7.42
CA ASN A 80 14.83 -5.42 -8.48
C ASN A 80 14.10 -4.71 -9.64
N ARG A 81 12.92 -5.23 -10.05
CA ARG A 81 12.10 -4.58 -11.09
C ARG A 81 11.66 -3.18 -10.66
N TYR A 82 11.24 -2.98 -9.41
CA TYR A 82 10.90 -1.65 -8.89
C TYR A 82 12.11 -0.70 -8.89
N LYS A 83 13.30 -1.19 -8.51
CA LYS A 83 14.54 -0.41 -8.56
C LYS A 83 14.85 0.05 -9.98
N ILE A 84 14.90 -0.88 -10.94
CA ILE A 84 15.19 -0.57 -12.36
C ILE A 84 14.16 0.42 -12.90
N LYS A 85 12.87 0.20 -12.64
CA LYS A 85 11.79 1.13 -13.01
C LYS A 85 12.01 2.54 -12.46
N SER A 86 12.44 2.66 -11.20
CA SER A 86 12.73 3.96 -10.58
C SER A 86 13.95 4.64 -11.20
N GLU A 87 14.98 3.87 -11.56
CA GLU A 87 16.19 4.37 -12.21
C GLU A 87 15.90 4.86 -13.63
N ASP A 88 15.11 4.12 -14.39
CA ASP A 88 14.71 4.49 -15.76
C ASP A 88 13.86 5.78 -15.76
N LYS A 89 12.95 5.92 -14.80
CA LYS A 89 12.22 7.18 -14.57
C LYS A 89 13.16 8.34 -14.25
N ARG A 90 14.20 8.11 -13.43
CA ARG A 90 15.18 9.14 -13.07
C ARG A 90 16.02 9.57 -14.27
N LYS A 91 16.57 8.61 -15.02
CA LYS A 91 17.38 8.87 -16.23
C LYS A 91 16.60 9.67 -17.28
N THR A 92 15.33 9.33 -17.49
CA THR A 92 14.47 10.07 -18.43
C THR A 92 14.28 11.54 -18.03
N ARG A 93 14.19 11.84 -16.73
CA ARG A 93 14.08 13.23 -16.25
C ARG A 93 15.37 14.02 -16.44
N GLU A 94 16.52 13.36 -16.32
CA GLU A 94 17.83 13.98 -16.48
C GLU A 94 18.19 14.20 -17.96
N ASN A 95 17.63 13.42 -18.89
CA ASN A 95 18.02 13.43 -20.31
C ASN A 95 16.84 13.30 -21.30
N LEU A 96 15.86 14.21 -21.18
CA LEU A 96 14.58 14.22 -21.92
C LEU A 96 14.67 14.19 -23.46
N LEU A 97 15.82 14.55 -24.04
CA LEU A 97 15.99 14.68 -25.49
C LEU A 97 16.59 13.44 -26.17
N GLN A 98 17.22 12.52 -25.42
CA GLN A 98 17.90 11.35 -26.00
C GLN A 98 17.16 10.03 -25.74
N GLU A 99 16.44 9.91 -24.63
CA GLU A 99 15.81 8.65 -24.23
C GLU A 99 14.34 8.84 -23.85
N LYS A 100 13.49 7.94 -24.34
CA LYS A 100 12.08 7.86 -23.95
C LYS A 100 11.82 6.47 -23.40
N VAL A 101 11.42 6.39 -22.14
CA VAL A 101 11.02 5.13 -21.49
C VAL A 101 9.50 5.00 -21.56
N VAL A 102 9.02 3.94 -22.22
CA VAL A 102 7.61 3.57 -22.24
C VAL A 102 7.41 2.47 -21.20
N MET A 103 6.63 2.75 -20.17
CA MET A 103 6.20 1.74 -19.20
C MET A 103 4.78 1.32 -19.55
N ILE A 104 4.61 0.05 -19.85
CA ILE A 104 3.31 -0.56 -20.08
C ILE A 104 2.94 -1.31 -18.82
N ASP A 105 1.79 -0.98 -18.24
CA ASP A 105 1.18 -1.77 -17.20
C ASP A 105 0.30 -2.82 -17.88
N LEU A 106 0.75 -4.06 -17.89
CA LEU A 106 -0.08 -5.18 -18.33
C LEU A 106 -0.95 -5.55 -17.14
N GLN A 107 -2.18 -5.04 -17.15
CA GLN A 107 -3.25 -5.51 -16.26
C GLN A 107 -3.52 -7.00 -16.48
#